data_AF-A0A6A3B3V0-F1
#
_entry.id   AF-A0A6A3B3V0-F1
#
_cell.length_a   1.000
_cell.length_b   1.000
_cell.length_c   1.000
_cell.angle_alpha   90.00
_cell.angle_beta   90.00
_cell.angle_gamma   90.00
#
_symmetry.space_group_name_H-M   'P 1'
#
loop_
_entity.id
_entity.type
_entity.pdbx_description
1 polymer ?
#
loop_
_entity_poly.entity_id
_entity_poly.type
_entity_poly.pdbx_seq_one_letter_code
_entity_poly.pdbx_strand_id
1 'polypeptide(L)' 'MEMKKKVMIVAVLIFCVISSQMERVEPQVDCFDACSTGCPLTNGKLRQRCEGKCRIRCGPDSTAEGNLG' A
#
# COMPACT_ATOMS: atom_id res chain seq x y z
N MET A 1 -32.64 21.60 25.63
CA MET A 1 -31.99 20.44 24.97
C MET A 1 -31.35 20.80 23.63
N GLU A 2 -31.53 22.02 23.11
CA GLU A 2 -31.09 22.41 21.76
C GLU A 2 -29.57 22.61 21.61
N MET A 3 -28.88 23.13 22.63
CA MET A 3 -27.41 23.25 22.60
C MET A 3 -26.72 21.89 22.48
N LYS A 4 -27.22 20.85 23.17
CA LYS A 4 -26.65 19.49 23.10
C LYS A 4 -26.74 18.90 21.69
N LYS A 5 -27.85 19.16 20.97
CA LYS A 5 -28.00 18.78 19.55
C LYS A 5 -27.01 19.54 18.66
N LYS A 6 -26.87 20.85 18.85
CA LYS A 6 -25.91 21.68 18.08
C LYS A 6 -24.46 21.23 18.32
N VAL A 7 -24.09 20.96 19.56
CA VAL A 7 -22.76 20.44 19.95
C VAL A 7 -22.51 19.06 19.35
N MET A 8 -23.51 18.18 19.35
CA MET A 8 -23.41 16.85 18.72
C MET A 8 -23.19 16.93 17.21
N ILE A 9 -23.92 17.83 16.53
CA ILE A 9 -23.75 18.04 15.09
C ILE A 9 -22.35 18.54 14.77
N VAL A 10 -21.84 19.52 15.54
CA VAL A 10 -20.48 20.05 15.36
C VAL A 10 -19.43 18.96 15.61
N ALA A 11 -19.59 18.13 16.63
CA ALA A 11 -18.67 17.03 16.92
C ALA A 11 -18.63 15.99 15.79
N VAL A 12 -19.79 15.64 15.21
CA VAL A 12 -19.87 14.71 14.07
C VAL A 12 -19.18 15.30 12.83
N LEU A 13 -19.40 16.59 12.55
CA LEU A 13 -18.76 17.26 11.41
C LEU A 13 -17.24 17.28 11.55
N ILE A 14 -16.73 17.60 12.74
CA ILE A 14 -15.28 17.59 13.03
C ILE A 14 -14.71 16.17 12.82
N PHE A 15 -15.40 15.15 13.32
CA PHE A 15 -14.98 13.76 13.15
C PHE A 15 -14.95 13.36 11.67
N CYS A 16 -15.98 13.70 10.88
CA CYS A 16 -16.02 13.41 9.45
C CYS A 16 -14.88 14.08 8.66
N VAL A 17 -14.52 15.32 9.01
CA VAL A 17 -13.38 16.03 8.39
C VAL A 17 -12.06 15.33 8.72
N ILE A 18 -11.86 14.90 9.97
CA ILE A 18 -10.65 14.17 10.36
C ILE A 18 -10.56 12.82 9.66
N SER A 19 -11.67 12.07 9.56
CA SER A 19 -11.71 10.78 8.87
C SER A 19 -11.50 10.89 7.35
N SER A 20 -11.93 11.99 6.73
CA SER A 20 -11.74 12.21 5.28
C SER A 20 -10.33 12.65 4.92
N GLN A 21 -9.57 13.20 5.87
CA GLN A 21 -8.14 13.48 5.73
C GLN A 21 -7.24 12.29 6.10
N MET A 22 -7.82 11.13 6.46
CA MET A 22 -7.07 9.88 6.39
C MET A 22 -6.93 9.54 4.91
N GLU A 23 -5.97 10.21 4.26
CA GLU A 23 -5.31 9.71 3.08
C GLU A 23 -5.08 8.22 3.32
N ARG A 24 -5.55 7.38 2.40
CA ARG A 24 -5.29 5.95 2.48
C ARG A 24 -3.80 5.80 2.70
N VAL A 25 -3.42 5.43 3.91
CA VAL A 25 -2.14 4.79 4.13
C VAL A 25 -2.33 3.44 3.47
N GLU A 26 -2.20 3.42 2.14
CA GLU A 26 -1.94 2.19 1.43
C GLU A 26 -0.81 1.55 2.22
N PRO A 27 -0.99 0.30 2.67
CA PRO A 27 0.12 -0.39 3.27
C PRO A 27 1.20 -0.34 2.19
N GLN A 28 2.26 0.42 2.47
CA GLN A 28 3.45 0.54 1.66
C GLN A 28 4.18 -0.80 1.76
N VAL A 29 3.48 -1.90 1.50
CA VAL A 29 4.12 -3.14 1.13
C VAL A 29 4.71 -2.78 -0.21
N ASP A 30 5.97 -2.32 -0.15
CA ASP A 30 6.77 -2.10 -1.32
C ASP A 30 6.58 -3.35 -2.18
N CYS A 31 6.18 -3.17 -3.44
CA CYS A 31 5.96 -4.30 -4.36
C CYS A 31 7.14 -5.28 -4.30
N PHE A 32 8.35 -4.75 -4.06
CA PHE A 32 9.55 -5.52 -3.82
C PHE A 32 9.45 -6.45 -2.59
N ASP A 33 8.96 -5.97 -1.45
CA ASP A 33 8.81 -6.74 -0.22
C ASP A 33 7.79 -7.88 -0.38
N ALA A 34 6.63 -7.58 -0.97
CA ALA A 34 5.63 -8.59 -1.34
C ALA A 34 6.20 -9.67 -2.28
N CYS A 35 6.98 -9.27 -3.28
CA CYS A 35 7.60 -10.18 -4.22
C CYS A 35 8.72 -11.01 -3.56
N SER A 36 9.55 -10.38 -2.73
CA SER A 36 10.70 -11.02 -2.08
C SER A 36 10.30 -12.02 -0.99
N THR A 37 9.11 -11.85 -0.39
CA THR A 37 8.51 -12.83 0.55
C THR A 37 8.39 -14.22 -0.08
N GLY A 38 8.21 -14.32 -1.40
CA GLY A 38 8.16 -15.60 -2.13
C GLY A 38 9.53 -16.18 -2.52
N CYS A 39 10.63 -15.48 -2.22
CA CYS A 39 11.95 -15.91 -2.64
C CYS A 39 12.52 -17.03 -1.75
N PRO A 40 13.25 -18.00 -2.33
CA PRO A 40 13.79 -19.14 -1.58
C PRO A 40 14.85 -18.69 -0.56
N LEU A 41 14.65 -19.00 0.73
CA LEU A 41 15.59 -18.65 1.81
C LEU A 41 16.85 -19.53 1.86
N THR A 42 16.76 -20.78 1.40
CA THR A 42 17.82 -21.80 1.57
C THR A 42 18.97 -21.69 0.58
N ASN A 43 18.78 -21.01 -0.54
CA ASN A 43 19.76 -20.95 -1.63
C ASN A 43 20.08 -19.50 -1.99
N GLY A 44 21.22 -18.98 -1.52
CA GLY A 44 21.62 -17.58 -1.73
C GLY A 44 21.67 -17.15 -3.21
N LYS A 45 22.15 -18.03 -4.11
CA LYS A 45 22.15 -17.77 -5.56
C LYS A 45 20.73 -17.67 -6.15
N LEU A 46 19.80 -18.51 -5.69
CA LEU A 46 18.40 -18.46 -6.15
C LEU A 46 17.67 -17.25 -5.56
N ARG A 47 17.99 -16.87 -4.32
CA ARG A 47 17.47 -15.67 -3.67
C ARG A 47 17.85 -14.40 -4.45
N GLN A 48 19.13 -14.22 -4.77
CA GLN A 48 19.58 -13.08 -5.58
C GLN A 48 18.89 -13.01 -6.96
N ARG A 49 18.69 -14.16 -7.62
CA ARG A 49 17.98 -14.20 -8.92
C ARG A 49 16.51 -13.83 -8.77
N CYS A 50 15.85 -14.30 -7.71
CA CYS A 50 14.46 -13.98 -7.40
C CYS A 50 14.29 -12.49 -7.05
N GLU A 51 15.13 -11.94 -6.18
CA GLU A 51 15.15 -10.52 -5.84
C GLU A 51 15.43 -9.63 -7.07
N GLY A 52 16.31 -10.08 -7.97
CA GLY A 52 16.53 -9.40 -9.25
C GLY A 52 15.28 -9.32 -10.12
N LYS A 53 14.46 -10.39 -10.18
CA LYS A 53 13.17 -10.38 -10.87
C LYS A 53 12.16 -9.46 -10.17
N CYS A 54 12.13 -9.45 -8.84
CA CYS A 54 11.28 -8.55 -8.08
C CYS A 54 11.61 -7.08 -8.36
N ARG A 55 12.90 -6.74 -8.46
CA ARG A 55 13.33 -5.38 -8.80
C ARG A 55 12.92 -4.96 -10.21
N ILE A 56 12.91 -5.87 -11.19
CA ILE A 56 12.41 -5.59 -12.54
C ILE A 56 10.89 -5.40 -12.51
N ARG A 57 10.16 -6.33 -11.87
CA ARG A 57 8.69 -6.32 -11.80
C ARG A 57 8.13 -5.12 -11.03
N CYS A 58 8.86 -4.62 -10.06
CA CYS A 58 8.45 -3.50 -9.22
C CYS A 58 9.17 -2.19 -9.56
N GLY A 59 10.12 -2.22 -10.51
CA GLY A 59 10.77 -1.04 -11.04
C GLY A 59 9.89 -0.32 -12.06
N PRO A 60 10.19 0.95 -12.38
CA PRO A 60 9.39 1.76 -13.32
C PRO A 60 9.26 1.13 -14.73
N ASP A 61 10.20 0.25 -15.10
CA ASP A 61 10.20 -0.49 -16.37
C ASP A 61 9.11 -1.58 -16.47
N SER A 62 8.45 -1.95 -15.36
CA SER A 62 7.39 -2.97 -15.38
C SER A 62 6.09 -2.52 -16.05
N THR A 63 5.97 -1.23 -16.38
CA THR A 63 4.87 -0.68 -17.19
C THR A 63 4.89 -1.20 -18.64
N ALA A 64 6.01 -1.77 -19.11
CA ALA A 64 6.16 -2.23 -20.49
C ALA A 64 5.63 -3.66 -20.79
N GLU A 65 5.34 -4.48 -19.77
CA GLU A 65 4.94 -5.89 -19.97
C GLU A 65 3.49 -6.19 -19.56
N GLY A 66 2.60 -5.20 -19.73
CA GLY A 66 1.15 -5.33 -19.54
C GLY A 66 0.37 -5.82 -20.77
N ASN A 67 1.01 -6.49 -21.73
CA ASN A 67 0.35 -7.08 -22.89
C ASN A 67 0.84 -8.50 -23.19
N LEU A 68 0.38 -9.48 -22.39
CA LEU A 68 0.31 -10.90 -22.72
C LEU A 68 -0.99 -11.37 -22.02
N GLY A 69 -2.07 -11.74 -22.72
CA GLY A 69 -2.09 -12.82 -23.70
C GLY A 69 -2.50 -14.10 -22.97
#